data_AF-A0A4Y2BEY8-F1
#
_entry.id   AF-A0A4Y2BEY8-F1
#
_cell.length_a   1.000
_cell.length_b   1.000
_cell.length_c   1.000
_cell.angle_alpha   90.00
_cell.angle_beta   90.00
_cell.angle_gamma   90.00
#
_symmetry.space_group_name_H-M   'P 1'
#
loop_
_entity.id
_entity.type
_entity.pdbx_description
1 polymer ?
#
loop_
_entity_poly.entity_id
_entity_poly.type
_entity_poly.pdbx_seq_one_letter_code
_entity_poly.pdbx_strand_id
1 'polypeptide(L)'
;MIFKANGWSEKLSNPTDKHTQKPNKTVTAVLKGPDPGYITTAICIVHSAIIILKEKDKLPLSGGVFTPAAAFTDTSLMKKLEDRGIKLTFQ
;
A
#
# COMPACT_ATOMS: atom_id res chain seq x y z
N MET A 1 -3.15 13.42 -2.83
CA MET A 1 -2.23 12.81 -3.80
C MET A 1 -3.00 11.85 -4.70
N ILE A 2 -2.67 11.76 -5.99
CA ILE A 2 -3.33 10.86 -6.96
C ILE A 2 -2.27 9.92 -7.54
N PHE A 3 -2.55 8.62 -7.52
CA PHE A 3 -1.72 7.58 -8.11
C PHE A 3 -2.49 6.94 -9.25
N LYS A 4 -1.90 6.90 -10.45
CA LYS A 4 -2.48 6.22 -11.61
C LYS A 4 -1.61 5.03 -11.97
N ALA A 5 -2.22 3.85 -12.06
CA ALA A 5 -1.58 2.62 -12.48
C ALA A 5 -2.24 2.12 -13.77
N ASN A 6 -1.42 1.69 -14.74
CA ASN A 6 -1.86 1.04 -15.96
C ASN A 6 -1.38 -0.42 -15.95
N GLY A 7 -2.28 -1.35 -16.24
CA GLY A 7 -2.01 -2.78 -16.25
C GLY A 7 -2.98 -3.55 -17.14
N TRP A 8 -3.10 -4.85 -16.91
CA TRP A 8 -3.94 -5.74 -17.70
C TRP A 8 -5.11 -6.26 -16.88
N SER A 9 -6.28 -6.39 -17.51
CA SER A 9 -7.44 -7.07 -16.92
C SER A 9 -7.29 -8.59 -16.92
N GLU A 10 -6.51 -9.13 -17.86
CA GLU A 10 -6.18 -10.54 -17.93
C GLU A 10 -5.25 -10.93 -16.79
N LYS A 11 -5.53 -12.06 -16.13
CA LYS A 11 -4.64 -12.68 -15.17
C LYS A 11 -3.92 -13.84 -15.88
N LEU A 12 -2.58 -13.78 -15.91
CA LEU A 12 -1.76 -14.85 -16.47
C LEU A 12 -1.69 -16.06 -15.54
N SER A 13 -1.49 -17.24 -16.12
CA SER A 13 -1.39 -18.51 -15.39
C SER A 13 -0.12 -18.59 -14.55
N ASN A 14 1.03 -18.17 -15.10
CA ASN A 14 2.28 -18.09 -14.34
C ASN A 14 2.75 -16.63 -14.14
N PRO A 15 3.33 -16.28 -12.99
CA PRO A 15 3.81 -14.92 -12.71
C PRO A 15 4.93 -14.43 -13.64
N THR A 16 5.65 -15.34 -14.29
CA THR A 16 6.74 -15.02 -15.22
C THR A 16 6.30 -14.90 -16.67
N ASP A 17 5.05 -15.24 -16.96
CA ASP A 17 4.50 -15.13 -18.30
C ASP A 17 4.37 -13.65 -18.69
N LYS A 18 4.46 -13.37 -19.99
CA LYS A 18 4.35 -12.01 -20.52
C LYS A 18 2.99 -11.80 -21.16
N HIS A 19 2.38 -10.65 -20.90
CA HIS A 19 1.20 -10.23 -21.64
C HIS A 19 1.57 -9.98 -23.11
N THR A 20 0.75 -10.48 -24.02
CA THR A 20 0.93 -10.28 -25.47
C THR A 20 0.35 -8.95 -25.94
N GLN A 21 -0.68 -8.45 -25.27
CA GLN A 21 -1.35 -7.20 -25.58
C GLN A 21 -0.79 -6.03 -24.74
N LYS A 22 -1.10 -4.79 -25.14
CA LYS A 22 -0.79 -3.60 -24.33
C LYS A 22 -1.69 -3.54 -23.07
N PRO A 23 -1.27 -2.84 -21.99
CA PRO A 23 -2.13 -2.59 -20.84
C PRO A 23 -3.50 -2.04 -21.27
N ASN A 24 -4.57 -2.64 -20.75
CA ASN A 24 -5.95 -2.29 -21.07
C ASN A 24 -6.80 -1.97 -19.83
N LYS A 25 -6.18 -1.87 -18.66
CA LYS A 25 -6.81 -1.53 -17.39
C LYS A 25 -6.09 -0.36 -16.75
N THR A 26 -6.86 0.59 -16.25
CA THR A 26 -6.35 1.70 -15.43
C THR A 26 -6.99 1.61 -14.05
N VAL A 27 -6.20 1.87 -13.01
CA VAL A 27 -6.67 2.03 -11.63
C VAL A 27 -6.18 3.38 -11.14
N THR A 28 -7.09 4.19 -10.60
CA THR A 28 -6.74 5.46 -9.97
C THR A 28 -6.96 5.35 -8.47
N ALA A 29 -5.91 5.54 -7.69
CA ALA A 29 -6.00 5.65 -6.25
C ALA A 29 -5.82 7.11 -5.81
N VAL A 30 -6.70 7.58 -4.94
CA VAL A 30 -6.66 8.94 -4.39
C VAL A 30 -6.40 8.85 -2.89
N LEU A 31 -5.31 9.45 -2.46
CA LEU A 31 -4.95 9.59 -1.05
C LEU A 31 -5.30 11.02 -0.60
N LYS A 32 -6.16 11.13 0.41
CA LYS A 32 -6.44 12.38 1.12
C LYS A 32 -5.80 12.31 2.50
N GLY A 33 -5.10 13.38 2.89
CA GLY A 33 -4.44 13.51 4.19
C GLY A 33 -4.36 14.99 4.57
N PRO A 34 -3.81 15.30 5.76
CA PRO A 34 -3.73 16.66 6.28
C PRO A 34 -2.90 17.61 5.40
N ASP A 35 -1.90 17.10 4.69
CA ASP A 35 -1.09 17.85 3.73
C ASP A 35 -0.53 16.92 2.62
N PRO A 36 0.09 17.47 1.56
CA PRO A 36 0.64 16.66 0.46
C PRO A 36 1.78 15.70 0.82
N GLY A 37 2.51 15.89 1.92
CA GLY A 37 3.65 15.00 2.20
C GLY A 37 4.50 15.20 3.45
N TYR A 38 4.30 16.21 4.31
CA TYR A 38 5.06 16.37 5.55
C TYR A 38 4.37 15.73 6.74
N ILE A 39 3.22 16.28 7.15
CA ILE A 39 2.40 15.74 8.24
C ILE A 39 1.88 14.36 7.86
N THR A 40 1.39 14.18 6.63
CA THR A 40 0.94 12.89 6.11
C THR A 40 2.05 11.83 6.20
N THR A 41 3.27 12.14 5.76
CA THR A 41 4.40 11.20 5.82
C THR A 41 4.82 10.92 7.26
N ALA A 42 4.85 11.94 8.13
CA ALA A 42 5.17 11.77 9.54
C ALA A 42 4.17 10.82 10.23
N ILE A 43 2.87 10.99 9.97
CA ILE A 43 1.83 10.07 10.45
C ILE A 43 2.09 8.65 9.96
N CYS A 44 2.36 8.47 8.66
CA CYS A 44 2.65 7.15 8.08
C CYS A 44 3.83 6.46 8.79
N ILE A 45 4.97 7.14 8.93
CA ILE A 45 6.18 6.57 9.54
C ILE A 45 5.96 6.21 11.00
N VAL A 46 5.36 7.11 11.79
CA VAL A 46 5.10 6.88 13.22
C VAL A 46 4.17 5.69 13.41
N HIS A 47 3.10 5.57 12.61
CA HIS A 47 2.19 4.44 12.71
C HIS A 47 2.82 3.14 12.20
N SER A 48 3.65 3.17 11.17
CA SER A 48 4.45 2.00 10.77
C SER A 48 5.34 1.51 11.92
N ALA A 49 6.02 2.42 12.62
CA ALA A 49 6.85 2.05 13.78
C ALA A 49 6.02 1.44 14.93
N ILE A 50 4.84 2.01 15.22
CA ILE A 50 3.91 1.47 16.22
C ILE A 50 3.45 0.05 15.84
N ILE A 51 3.13 -0.19 14.58
CA ILE A 51 2.72 -1.50 14.08
C ILE A 51 3.87 -2.50 14.19
N ILE A 52 5.09 -2.11 13.81
CA ILE A 52 6.28 -2.97 13.95
C ILE A 52 6.47 -3.40 15.42
N LEU A 53 6.28 -2.46 16.36
CA LEU A 53 6.45 -2.73 17.79
C LEU A 53 5.33 -3.58 18.39
N LYS A 54 4.07 -3.38 17.95
CA LYS A 54 2.88 -3.93 18.64
C LYS A 54 2.24 -5.12 17.95
N GLU A 55 2.47 -5.33 16.66
CA GLU A 55 1.83 -6.39 15.86
C GLU A 55 2.89 -7.28 15.18
N LYS A 56 3.98 -7.58 15.90
CA LYS A 56 5.11 -8.34 15.38
C LYS A 56 4.73 -9.74 14.86
N ASP A 57 3.70 -10.34 15.45
CA ASP A 57 3.11 -11.62 15.05
C ASP A 57 2.45 -11.58 13.66
N LYS A 58 2.14 -10.38 13.16
CA LYS A 58 1.53 -10.16 11.84
C LYS A 58 2.51 -9.62 10.79
N LEU A 59 3.78 -9.49 11.14
CA LEU A 59 4.84 -9.10 10.21
C LEU A 59 5.46 -10.35 9.58
N PRO A 60 6.12 -10.23 8.42
CA PRO A 60 6.92 -11.30 7.86
C PRO A 60 7.91 -11.86 8.90
N LEU A 61 7.86 -13.18 9.11
CA LEU A 61 8.66 -13.87 10.13
C LEU A 61 10.16 -13.90 9.77
N SER A 62 10.47 -13.87 8.47
CA SER A 62 11.84 -13.71 8.00
C SER A 62 12.25 -12.24 8.13
N GLY A 63 13.39 -12.00 8.77
CA GLY A 63 14.04 -10.70 8.70
C GLY A 63 14.41 -10.35 7.26
N GLY A 64 14.57 -9.05 6.96
CA GLY A 64 14.91 -8.59 5.62
C GLY A 64 14.49 -7.15 5.35
N VAL A 65 14.55 -6.76 4.08
CA VAL A 65 14.08 -5.46 3.60
C VAL A 65 12.79 -5.67 2.83
N PHE A 66 11.70 -5.07 3.32
CA PHE A 66 10.37 -5.24 2.76
C PHE A 66 9.80 -3.90 2.28
N THR A 67 9.04 -3.95 1.21
CA THR A 67 8.16 -2.83 0.85
C THR A 67 7.01 -2.74 1.86
N PRO A 68 6.40 -1.56 2.04
CA PRO A 68 5.27 -1.42 2.96
C PRO A 68 4.12 -2.38 2.66
N ALA A 69 3.83 -2.64 1.38
CA ALA A 69 2.81 -3.60 0.99
C ALA A 69 3.14 -5.01 1.50
N ALA A 70 4.36 -5.50 1.27
CA ALA A 70 4.76 -6.82 1.75
C ALA A 70 4.83 -6.92 3.28
N ALA A 71 5.20 -5.84 3.97
CA ALA A 71 5.38 -5.84 5.42
C ALA A 71 4.07 -5.72 6.22
N PHE A 72 3.09 -4.97 5.69
CA PHE A 72 1.94 -4.52 6.47
C PHE A 72 0.59 -5.06 5.99
N THR A 73 0.55 -5.92 4.97
CA THR A 73 -0.71 -6.43 4.36
C THR A 73 -1.67 -6.99 5.42
N ASP A 74 -1.16 -7.74 6.40
CA ASP A 74 -1.98 -8.42 7.42
C ASP A 74 -2.10 -7.64 8.75
N THR A 75 -1.66 -6.37 8.77
CA THR A 75 -1.61 -5.55 9.99
C THR A 75 -2.76 -4.55 10.09
N SER A 76 -2.95 -3.94 11.26
CA SER A 76 -3.94 -2.86 11.42
C SER A 76 -3.49 -1.47 10.89
N LEU A 77 -2.35 -1.37 10.20
CA LEU A 77 -1.77 -0.08 9.77
C LEU A 77 -2.77 0.80 9.03
N MET A 78 -3.44 0.27 8.00
CA MET A 78 -4.38 1.06 7.18
C MET A 78 -5.51 1.66 8.01
N LYS A 79 -6.10 0.87 8.93
CA LYS A 79 -7.13 1.36 9.85
C LYS A 79 -6.61 2.50 10.74
N LYS A 80 -5.40 2.37 11.29
CA LYS A 80 -4.80 3.44 12.11
C LYS A 80 -4.53 4.72 11.33
N LEU A 81 -4.15 4.61 10.06
CA LEU A 81 -3.95 5.77 9.18
C LEU A 81 -5.29 6.45 8.87
N GLU A 82 -6.35 5.68 8.63
CA GLU A 82 -7.72 6.19 8.45
C GLU A 82 -8.23 6.95 9.68
N ASP A 83 -8.00 6.42 10.89
CA ASP A 83 -8.31 7.08 12.16
C ASP A 83 -7.58 8.43 12.33
N ARG A 84 -6.47 8.64 11.61
CA ARG A 84 -5.71 9.89 11.56
C ARG A 84 -6.03 10.78 10.37
N GLY A 85 -7.12 10.48 9.65
CA GLY A 85 -7.60 11.29 8.54
C GLY A 85 -6.89 11.00 7.21
N ILE A 86 -6.08 9.94 7.12
CA ILE A 86 -5.49 9.49 5.88
C ILE A 86 -6.42 8.48 5.21
N LYS A 87 -7.10 8.88 4.14
CA LYS A 87 -8.09 8.06 3.43
C LYS A 87 -7.60 7.70 2.04
N LEU A 88 -7.64 6.41 1.71
CA LEU A 88 -7.35 5.89 0.38
C LEU A 88 -8.64 5.44 -0.29
N THR A 89 -8.92 5.98 -1.47
CA THR A 89 -10.10 5.60 -2.28
C THR A 89 -9.67 5.19 -3.68
N PHE A 90 -10.35 4.20 -4.26
CA PHE A 90 -10.11 3.72 -5.62
C PHE A 90 -11.22 4.20 -6.55
N GLN A 91 -10.84 4.60 -7.76
CA GLN A 91 -11.69 5.06 -8.86
C GLN A 91 -11.43 4.21 -10.11
#